data_AF-N8ZX07-F1
#
_entry.id   AF-N8ZX07-F1
#
_cell.length_a   1.000
_cell.length_b   1.000
_cell.length_c   1.000
_cell.angle_alpha   90.00
_cell.angle_beta   90.00
_cell.angle_gamma   90.00
#
_symmetry.space_group_name_H-M   'P 1'
#
loop_
_entity.id
_entity.type
_entity.pdbx_description
1 polymer ?
#
loop_
_entity_poly.entity_id
_entity_poly.type
_entity_poly.pdbx_seq_one_letter_code
_entity_poly.pdbx_strand_id
1 'polypeptide(L)'
;DDLGNLGDLADGTPLEMVTDVIDGITGGTDGSPIDLVTGVIDGITGGTDGSPIDLVTGVIDGITGGTDGSPIDLATGVIDGITGGTDGNPIDLVTGVIDGITGGTDGSPIDLVTGALDGITGGDLGNNPVTGIVQEGIDILQGVESLKTEIINTGIDTVADTIIGAFPQAEHPVGDIADLGTLTFETSRDT
;
A
#
# COMPACT_ATOMS: atom_id res chain seq x y z
N ASP A 1 18.67 78.92 -21.93
CA ASP A 1 19.16 80.12 -21.25
C ASP A 1 18.34 80.34 -20.00
N ASP A 2 18.78 79.75 -18.88
CA ASP A 2 18.77 80.36 -17.53
C ASP A 2 19.23 79.29 -16.51
N LEU A 3 20.47 78.82 -16.67
CA LEU A 3 21.18 78.30 -15.49
C LEU A 3 21.66 79.56 -14.81
N GLY A 4 20.99 79.93 -13.71
CA GLY A 4 21.18 81.20 -13.00
C GLY A 4 22.63 81.65 -13.03
N ASN A 5 22.82 82.90 -13.43
CA ASN A 5 24.10 83.56 -13.63
C ASN A 5 25.04 83.41 -12.41
N LEU A 6 25.80 82.32 -12.35
CA LEU A 6 26.87 82.10 -11.38
C LEU A 6 28.04 83.09 -11.57
N GLY A 7 28.01 83.89 -12.64
CA GLY A 7 29.00 84.93 -12.92
C GLY A 7 28.90 86.15 -12.00
N ASP A 8 27.77 86.36 -11.31
CA ASP A 8 27.56 87.50 -10.40
C ASP A 8 27.96 87.21 -8.95
N LEU A 9 28.22 85.93 -8.61
CA LEU A 9 28.55 85.53 -7.24
C LEU A 9 29.89 86.12 -6.76
N ALA A 10 30.75 86.58 -7.68
CA ALA A 10 32.03 87.20 -7.35
C ALA A 10 31.92 88.69 -6.96
N ASP A 11 30.81 89.35 -7.30
CA ASP A 11 30.64 90.81 -7.19
C ASP A 11 29.60 91.21 -6.12
N GLY A 12 28.84 90.25 -5.58
CA GLY A 12 27.82 90.45 -4.55
C GLY A 12 28.35 90.50 -3.10
N THR A 13 27.56 91.11 -2.21
CA THR A 13 27.76 91.03 -0.76
C THR A 13 27.60 89.58 -0.27
N PRO A 14 28.19 89.21 0.89
CA PRO A 14 28.00 87.87 1.45
C PRO A 14 26.54 87.43 1.63
N LEU A 15 25.60 88.37 1.79
CA LEU A 15 24.17 88.08 1.88
C LEU A 15 23.54 87.81 0.52
N GLU A 16 23.93 88.54 -0.53
CA GLU A 16 23.49 88.28 -1.90
C GLU A 16 23.95 86.89 -2.35
N MET A 17 25.22 86.53 -2.09
CA MET A 17 25.73 85.19 -2.40
C MET A 17 24.93 84.07 -1.74
N VAL A 18 24.54 84.25 -0.47
CA VAL A 18 23.71 83.26 0.24
C VAL A 18 22.30 83.19 -0.34
N THR A 19 21.76 84.33 -0.75
CA THR A 19 20.42 84.41 -1.36
C THR A 19 20.41 83.70 -2.71
N ASP A 20 21.42 83.92 -3.55
CA ASP A 20 21.54 83.26 -4.86
C ASP A 20 21.66 81.74 -4.75
N VAL A 21 22.41 81.24 -3.75
CA VAL A 21 22.51 79.80 -3.49
C VAL A 21 21.18 79.23 -3.02
N ILE A 22 20.48 79.94 -2.13
CA ILE A 22 19.15 79.52 -1.65
C ILE A 22 18.17 79.51 -2.81
N ASP A 23 18.15 80.53 -3.65
CA ASP A 23 17.26 80.62 -4.81
C ASP A 23 17.62 79.56 -5.86
N GLY A 24 18.90 79.24 -6.07
CA GLY A 24 19.29 78.13 -6.94
C GLY A 24 18.84 76.76 -6.43
N ILE A 25 18.73 76.58 -5.11
CA ILE A 25 18.28 75.32 -4.47
C ILE A 25 16.75 75.25 -4.35
N THR A 26 16.10 76.38 -4.06
CA THR A 26 14.68 76.49 -3.64
C THR A 26 13.77 77.20 -4.63
N GLY A 27 14.32 77.88 -5.63
CA GLY A 27 13.62 78.87 -6.44
C GLY A 27 12.80 78.31 -7.61
N GLY A 28 11.49 78.52 -7.53
CA GLY A 28 10.67 79.31 -8.47
C GLY A 28 10.44 78.86 -9.92
N THR A 29 11.29 78.01 -10.51
CA THR A 29 11.12 77.51 -11.88
C THR A 29 11.36 76.01 -11.93
N ASP A 30 10.61 75.32 -12.79
CA ASP A 30 10.75 73.89 -13.07
C ASP A 30 12.23 73.51 -13.26
N GLY A 31 12.74 72.60 -12.42
CA GLY A 31 14.12 72.09 -12.52
C GLY A 31 15.10 72.51 -11.42
N SER A 32 14.68 73.22 -10.36
CA SER A 32 15.54 73.36 -9.16
C SER A 32 15.85 71.99 -8.53
N PRO A 33 16.97 71.82 -7.79
CA PRO A 33 17.29 70.55 -7.16
C PRO A 33 16.18 70.01 -6.24
N ILE A 34 15.48 70.89 -5.51
CA ILE A 34 14.35 70.49 -4.65
C ILE A 34 13.13 70.08 -5.50
N ASP A 35 12.85 70.80 -6.58
CA ASP A 35 11.76 70.47 -7.51
C ASP A 35 11.97 69.10 -8.17
N LEU A 36 13.20 68.81 -8.63
CA LEU A 36 13.55 67.50 -9.18
C LEU A 36 13.38 66.37 -8.15
N VAL A 37 13.84 66.57 -6.91
CA VAL A 37 13.65 65.58 -5.84
C VAL A 37 12.17 65.38 -5.54
N THR A 38 11.39 66.46 -5.52
CA THR A 38 9.94 66.40 -5.28
C THR A 38 9.24 65.65 -6.41
N GLY A 39 9.54 65.93 -7.68
CA GLY A 39 8.99 65.20 -8.82
C GLY A 39 9.38 63.72 -8.85
N VAL A 40 10.59 63.36 -8.42
CA VAL A 40 10.99 61.96 -8.25
C VAL A 40 10.19 61.29 -7.13
N ILE A 41 10.02 61.96 -5.99
CA ILE A 41 9.21 61.45 -4.89
C ILE A 41 7.77 61.27 -5.34
N ASP A 42 7.15 62.29 -5.94
CA ASP A 42 5.77 62.24 -6.43
C ASP A 42 5.57 61.15 -7.49
N GLY A 43 6.56 60.95 -8.37
CA GLY A 43 6.56 59.86 -9.33
C GLY A 43 6.62 58.47 -8.68
N ILE A 44 7.25 58.33 -7.51
CA ILE A 44 7.36 57.07 -6.76
C ILE A 44 6.19 56.86 -5.79
N THR A 45 5.68 57.92 -5.16
CA THR A 45 4.66 57.87 -4.09
C THR A 45 3.25 58.18 -4.55
N GLY A 46 3.07 58.77 -5.74
CA GLY A 46 1.78 58.91 -6.41
C GLY A 46 1.34 60.35 -6.58
N GLY A 47 1.19 60.75 -7.84
CA GLY A 47 0.31 61.84 -8.27
C GLY A 47 -1.09 61.32 -8.64
N THR A 48 -1.86 62.08 -9.43
CA THR A 48 -3.27 61.76 -9.76
C THR A 48 -3.49 60.45 -10.53
N ASP A 49 -2.44 59.88 -11.12
CA ASP A 49 -2.52 58.75 -12.05
C ASP A 49 -1.96 57.44 -11.45
N GLY A 50 -1.69 57.44 -10.13
CA GLY A 50 -1.12 56.30 -9.40
C GLY A 50 0.41 56.21 -9.51
N SER A 51 1.01 55.47 -8.58
CA SER A 51 2.46 55.26 -8.49
C SER A 51 2.89 53.81 -8.67
N PRO A 52 4.21 53.57 -8.90
CA PRO A 52 4.79 52.24 -8.73
C PRO A 52 4.49 51.63 -7.35
N ILE A 53 4.41 52.44 -6.28
CA ILE A 53 4.03 51.98 -4.94
C ILE A 53 2.56 51.54 -4.92
N ASP A 54 1.65 52.28 -5.54
CA ASP A 54 0.23 51.89 -5.61
C ASP A 54 0.04 50.59 -6.39
N LEU A 55 0.81 50.39 -7.48
CA LEU A 55 0.79 49.14 -8.24
C LEU A 55 1.27 47.96 -7.39
N VAL A 56 2.40 48.12 -6.68
CA VAL A 56 2.92 47.06 -5.80
C VAL A 56 1.93 46.74 -4.68
N THR A 57 1.34 47.78 -4.08
CA THR A 57 0.30 47.63 -3.05
C THR A 57 -0.90 46.87 -3.60
N GLY A 58 -1.43 47.25 -4.78
CA GLY A 58 -2.56 46.56 -5.40
C GLY A 58 -2.26 45.10 -5.77
N VAL A 59 -1.03 44.78 -6.19
CA VAL A 59 -0.61 43.38 -6.43
C VAL A 59 -0.55 42.60 -5.12
N ILE A 60 0.03 43.19 -4.06
CA ILE A 60 0.08 42.56 -2.74
C ILE A 60 -1.34 42.30 -2.25
N ASP A 61 -2.21 43.32 -2.23
CA ASP A 61 -3.59 43.22 -1.79
C ASP A 61 -4.38 42.16 -2.60
N GLY A 62 -4.15 42.10 -3.92
CA GLY A 62 -4.73 41.06 -4.76
C GLY A 62 -4.26 39.63 -4.42
N ILE A 63 -3.02 39.47 -3.95
CA ILE A 63 -2.44 38.17 -3.59
C ILE A 63 -2.75 37.78 -2.13
N THR A 64 -2.79 38.74 -1.21
CA THR A 64 -2.92 38.51 0.23
C THR A 64 -4.33 38.73 0.77
N GLY A 65 -5.21 39.39 0.02
CA GLY A 65 -6.64 39.45 0.29
C GLY A 65 -7.16 40.83 0.65
N GLY A 66 -8.13 41.29 -0.13
CA GLY A 66 -9.13 42.28 0.26
C GLY A 66 -10.42 41.61 0.76
N THR A 67 -11.54 42.33 0.78
CA THR A 67 -12.83 41.86 1.34
C THR A 67 -13.42 40.60 0.69
N ASP A 68 -12.96 40.24 -0.51
CA ASP A 68 -13.55 39.18 -1.34
C ASP A 68 -12.68 37.91 -1.39
N GLY A 69 -11.63 37.85 -0.56
CA GLY A 69 -10.68 36.74 -0.48
C GLY A 69 -9.58 36.80 -1.54
N SER A 70 -8.48 36.11 -1.28
CA SER A 70 -7.30 36.03 -2.15
C SER A 70 -7.03 34.64 -2.71
N PRO A 71 -6.14 34.51 -3.72
CA PRO A 71 -5.56 33.23 -4.09
C PRO A 71 -4.91 32.49 -2.90
N ILE A 72 -4.33 33.22 -1.95
CA ILE A 72 -3.76 32.63 -0.72
C ILE A 72 -4.87 32.07 0.16
N ASP A 73 -5.98 32.80 0.36
CA ASP A 73 -7.13 32.32 1.14
C ASP A 73 -7.76 31.08 0.51
N LEU A 74 -7.89 31.06 -0.83
CA LEU A 74 -8.39 29.89 -1.56
C LEU A 74 -7.46 28.69 -1.38
N ALA A 75 -6.15 28.87 -1.55
CA ALA A 75 -5.18 27.79 -1.37
C ALA A 75 -5.21 27.25 0.07
N THR A 76 -5.30 28.15 1.06
CA THR A 76 -5.39 27.80 2.47
C THR A 76 -6.69 27.03 2.76
N GLY A 77 -7.84 27.50 2.27
CA GLY A 77 -9.12 26.79 2.44
C GLY A 77 -9.15 25.42 1.78
N VAL A 78 -8.50 25.23 0.63
CA VAL A 78 -8.35 23.91 -0.01
C VAL A 78 -7.47 23.00 0.84
N ILE A 79 -6.33 23.51 1.33
CA ILE A 79 -5.44 22.75 2.20
C ILE A 79 -6.18 22.35 3.48
N ASP A 80 -6.81 23.30 4.18
CA ASP A 80 -7.56 23.05 5.41
C ASP A 80 -8.70 22.05 5.20
N GLY A 81 -9.39 22.13 4.05
CA GLY A 81 -10.42 21.15 3.67
C GLY A 81 -9.87 19.73 3.47
N ILE A 82 -8.63 19.59 3.01
CA ILE A 82 -7.97 18.29 2.77
C ILE A 82 -7.26 17.77 4.04
N THR A 83 -6.68 18.67 4.84
CA THR A 83 -5.79 18.33 5.97
C THR A 83 -6.43 18.50 7.35
N GLY A 84 -7.64 19.05 7.47
CA GLY A 84 -8.40 19.07 8.73
C GLY A 84 -8.72 20.45 9.25
N GLY A 85 -10.00 20.81 9.15
CA GLY A 85 -10.67 21.69 10.11
C GLY A 85 -11.27 20.90 11.29
N THR A 86 -12.11 21.54 12.10
CA THR A 86 -12.67 20.97 13.34
C THR A 86 -13.52 19.71 13.19
N ASP A 87 -13.96 19.38 11.98
CA ASP A 87 -14.91 18.29 11.71
C ASP A 87 -14.25 17.05 11.07
N GLY A 88 -12.92 16.97 11.11
CA GLY A 88 -12.12 15.93 10.45
C GLY A 88 -11.90 16.20 8.96
N ASN A 89 -11.00 15.45 8.33
CA ASN A 89 -10.70 15.61 6.91
C ASN A 89 -10.84 14.29 6.11
N PRO A 90 -10.88 14.38 4.76
CA PRO A 90 -10.92 13.19 3.91
C PRO A 90 -9.75 12.22 4.13
N ILE A 91 -8.56 12.72 4.50
CA ILE A 91 -7.39 11.89 4.80
C ILE A 91 -7.62 11.07 6.08
N ASP A 92 -8.19 11.67 7.14
CA ASP A 92 -8.52 10.99 8.39
C ASP A 92 -9.57 9.91 8.16
N LEU A 93 -10.58 10.18 7.33
CA LEU A 93 -11.58 9.19 6.95
C LEU A 93 -10.95 8.00 6.21
N VAL A 94 -10.12 8.28 5.21
CA VAL A 94 -9.42 7.23 4.44
C VAL A 94 -8.48 6.43 5.36
N THR A 95 -7.76 7.10 6.25
CA THR A 95 -6.85 6.47 7.20
C THR A 95 -7.63 5.58 8.17
N GLY A 96 -8.74 6.06 8.74
CA GLY A 96 -9.60 5.26 9.61
C GLY A 96 -10.21 4.04 8.92
N VAL A 97 -10.58 4.15 7.63
CA VAL A 97 -11.04 3.00 6.84
C VAL A 97 -9.92 2.00 6.62
N ILE A 98 -8.72 2.46 6.26
CA ILE A 98 -7.55 1.59 6.09
C ILE A 98 -7.23 0.89 7.40
N ASP A 99 -7.07 1.64 8.49
CA ASP A 99 -6.78 1.10 9.83
C ASP A 99 -7.83 0.09 10.28
N GLY A 100 -9.11 0.35 10.00
CA GLY A 100 -10.20 -0.59 10.28
C GLY A 100 -10.12 -1.89 9.47
N ILE A 101 -9.62 -1.84 8.23
CA ILE A 101 -9.49 -3.01 7.34
C ILE A 101 -8.19 -3.77 7.58
N THR A 102 -7.09 -3.07 7.87
CA THR A 102 -5.75 -3.66 8.02
C THR A 102 -5.37 -3.96 9.46
N GLY A 103 -6.08 -3.39 10.44
CA GLY A 103 -5.98 -3.77 11.85
C GLY A 103 -5.11 -2.88 12.71
N GLY A 104 -5.65 -2.56 13.88
CA GLY A 104 -4.88 -2.21 15.08
C GLY A 104 -4.65 -3.44 15.97
N THR A 105 -4.48 -3.24 17.29
CA THR A 105 -4.08 -4.29 18.26
C THR A 105 -5.03 -5.47 18.39
N ASP A 106 -6.28 -5.34 17.94
CA ASP A 106 -7.37 -6.29 18.22
C ASP A 106 -7.70 -7.18 16.99
N GLY A 107 -6.85 -7.13 15.96
CA GLY A 107 -7.01 -7.90 14.72
C GLY A 107 -7.95 -7.24 13.71
N SER A 108 -7.70 -7.51 12.44
CA SER A 108 -8.43 -6.95 11.32
C SER A 108 -9.34 -7.94 10.62
N PRO A 109 -10.31 -7.48 9.81
CA PRO A 109 -11.02 -8.35 8.88
C PRO A 109 -10.07 -9.13 7.96
N ILE A 110 -8.94 -8.52 7.56
CA ILE A 110 -7.90 -9.21 6.81
C ILE A 110 -7.26 -10.31 7.65
N ASP A 111 -6.92 -10.07 8.91
CA ASP A 111 -6.32 -11.08 9.81
C ASP A 111 -7.26 -12.26 10.01
N LEU A 112 -8.57 -11.99 10.16
CA LEU A 112 -9.58 -13.03 10.27
C LEU A 112 -9.62 -13.91 9.02
N VAL A 113 -9.66 -13.29 7.83
CA VAL A 113 -9.69 -14.02 6.56
C VAL A 113 -8.39 -14.80 6.35
N THR A 114 -7.25 -14.18 6.65
CA THR A 114 -5.92 -14.81 6.49
C THR A 114 -5.77 -15.98 7.45
N GLY A 115 -6.15 -15.83 8.72
CA GLY A 115 -6.12 -16.91 9.70
C GLY A 115 -7.07 -18.06 9.36
N ALA A 116 -8.27 -17.76 8.83
CA ALA A 116 -9.18 -18.79 8.34
C ALA A 116 -8.61 -19.55 7.13
N LEU A 117 -7.99 -18.82 6.19
CA LEU A 117 -7.32 -19.41 5.04
C LEU A 117 -6.16 -20.30 5.48
N ASP A 118 -5.28 -19.80 6.35
CA ASP A 118 -4.16 -20.54 6.90
C ASP A 118 -4.64 -21.85 7.57
N GLY A 119 -5.69 -21.78 8.40
CA GLY A 119 -6.28 -22.97 9.03
C GLY A 119 -6.76 -24.04 8.03
N ILE A 120 -7.21 -23.63 6.84
CA ILE A 120 -7.70 -24.55 5.80
C ILE A 120 -6.58 -25.01 4.86
N THR A 121 -5.63 -24.15 4.51
CA THR A 121 -4.68 -24.41 3.41
C THR A 121 -3.29 -24.87 3.83
N GLY A 122 -2.87 -24.69 5.09
CA GLY A 122 -1.50 -25.09 5.43
C GLY A 122 -0.95 -24.69 6.79
N GLY A 123 -1.79 -24.26 7.72
CA GLY A 123 -1.43 -24.06 9.12
C GLY A 123 -1.14 -25.39 9.83
N ASP A 124 -1.41 -25.44 11.13
CA ASP A 124 -1.30 -26.68 11.91
C ASP A 124 -2.18 -27.78 11.30
N LEU A 125 -1.55 -28.73 10.62
CA LEU A 125 -2.20 -29.87 9.97
C LEU A 125 -3.00 -30.71 10.97
N GLY A 126 -2.71 -30.64 12.27
CA GLY A 126 -3.49 -31.31 13.30
C GLY A 126 -4.87 -30.70 13.54
N ASN A 127 -5.04 -29.41 13.24
CA ASN A 127 -6.27 -28.65 13.43
C ASN A 127 -6.98 -28.29 12.11
N ASN A 128 -6.45 -28.74 10.98
CA ASN A 128 -7.07 -28.53 9.68
C ASN A 128 -8.32 -29.44 9.55
N PRO A 129 -9.52 -28.88 9.28
CA PRO A 129 -10.74 -29.67 9.20
C PRO A 129 -10.72 -30.71 8.06
N VAL A 130 -9.91 -30.49 7.02
CA VAL A 130 -9.77 -31.39 5.88
C VAL A 130 -8.87 -32.56 6.23
N THR A 131 -7.75 -32.33 6.91
CA THR A 131 -6.80 -33.40 7.25
C THR A 131 -7.39 -34.40 8.23
N GLY A 132 -8.21 -33.95 9.18
CA GLY A 132 -8.92 -34.83 10.11
C GLY A 132 -9.85 -35.82 9.38
N ILE A 133 -10.65 -35.32 8.43
CA ILE A 133 -11.52 -36.15 7.59
C ILE A 133 -10.70 -37.14 6.74
N VAL A 134 -9.59 -36.67 6.17
CA VAL A 134 -8.69 -37.53 5.37
C VAL A 134 -8.09 -38.64 6.22
N GLN A 135 -7.67 -38.34 7.45
CA GLN A 135 -7.11 -39.33 8.37
C GLN A 135 -8.15 -40.37 8.79
N GLU A 136 -9.36 -39.94 9.15
CA GLU A 136 -10.47 -40.87 9.45
C GLU A 136 -10.77 -41.80 8.27
N GLY A 137 -10.76 -41.26 7.04
CA GLY A 137 -10.90 -42.06 5.82
C GLY A 137 -9.78 -43.09 5.63
N ILE A 138 -8.53 -42.73 5.95
CA ILE A 138 -7.38 -43.64 5.92
C ILE A 138 -7.53 -44.75 6.97
N ASP A 139 -7.94 -44.40 8.19
CA ASP A 139 -8.12 -45.37 9.28
C ASP A 139 -9.19 -46.40 8.91
N ILE A 140 -10.30 -45.96 8.32
CA ILE A 140 -11.35 -46.85 7.79
C ILE A 140 -10.78 -47.77 6.70
N LEU A 141 -10.02 -47.23 5.74
CA LEU A 141 -9.44 -48.02 4.65
C LEU A 141 -8.49 -49.11 5.17
N GLN A 142 -7.64 -48.76 6.14
CA GLN A 142 -6.74 -49.72 6.80
C GLN A 142 -7.53 -50.79 7.58
N GLY A 143 -8.61 -50.40 8.25
CA GLY A 143 -9.53 -51.34 8.91
C GLY A 143 -10.14 -52.33 7.93
N VAL A 144 -10.57 -51.87 6.76
CA VAL A 144 -11.10 -52.73 5.68
C VAL A 144 -10.02 -53.68 5.13
N GLU A 145 -8.78 -53.21 4.97
CA GLU A 145 -7.67 -54.07 4.52
C GLU A 145 -7.30 -55.15 5.55
N SER A 146 -7.33 -54.80 6.83
CA SER A 146 -7.12 -55.76 7.92
C SER A 146 -8.22 -56.81 7.94
N LEU A 147 -9.50 -56.39 7.90
CA LEU A 147 -10.65 -57.28 7.88
C LEU A 147 -10.62 -58.24 6.68
N LYS A 148 -10.25 -57.74 5.50
CA LYS A 148 -10.07 -58.58 4.31
C LYS A 148 -9.08 -59.72 4.57
N THR A 149 -7.94 -59.41 5.20
CA THR A 149 -6.90 -60.40 5.50
C THR A 149 -7.38 -61.42 6.54
N GLU A 150 -8.10 -60.96 7.56
CA GLU A 150 -8.71 -61.82 8.57
C GLU A 150 -9.71 -62.81 7.93
N ILE A 151 -10.63 -62.32 7.10
CA ILE A 151 -11.61 -63.17 6.40
C ILE A 151 -10.91 -64.24 5.55
N ILE A 152 -9.83 -63.88 4.85
CA ILE A 152 -9.07 -64.83 4.04
C ILE A 152 -8.44 -65.91 4.94
N ASN A 153 -7.77 -65.52 6.02
CA ASN A 153 -7.12 -66.47 6.92
C ASN A 153 -8.16 -67.37 7.62
N THR A 154 -9.22 -66.80 8.18
CA THR A 154 -10.31 -67.57 8.81
C THR A 154 -10.99 -68.52 7.81
N GLY A 155 -11.18 -68.08 6.57
CA GLY A 155 -11.73 -68.92 5.50
C GLY A 155 -10.82 -70.11 5.19
N ILE A 156 -9.50 -69.88 5.08
CA ILE A 156 -8.50 -70.95 4.88
C ILE A 156 -8.51 -71.91 6.08
N ASP A 157 -8.45 -71.41 7.30
CA ASP A 157 -8.44 -72.22 8.52
C ASP A 157 -9.70 -73.08 8.63
N THR A 158 -10.87 -72.48 8.37
CA THR A 158 -12.17 -73.20 8.39
C THR A 158 -12.19 -74.32 7.35
N VAL A 159 -11.70 -74.07 6.14
CA VAL A 159 -11.62 -75.07 5.07
C VAL A 159 -10.63 -76.18 5.43
N ALA A 160 -9.46 -75.83 5.98
CA ALA A 160 -8.48 -76.80 6.43
C ALA A 160 -9.06 -77.69 7.54
N ASP A 161 -9.66 -77.10 8.56
CA ASP A 161 -10.24 -77.84 9.70
C ASP A 161 -11.40 -78.75 9.27
N THR A 162 -12.29 -78.25 8.40
CA THR A 162 -13.49 -79.00 8.00
C THR A 162 -13.20 -80.07 6.96
N ILE A 163 -12.40 -79.78 5.93
CA ILE A 163 -12.16 -80.70 4.79
C ILE A 163 -10.98 -81.63 5.06
N ILE A 164 -9.86 -81.11 5.58
CA ILE A 164 -8.66 -81.92 5.85
C ILE A 164 -8.84 -82.70 7.15
N GLY A 165 -9.50 -82.11 8.16
CA GLY A 165 -9.79 -82.79 9.44
C GLY A 165 -10.84 -83.91 9.35
N ALA A 166 -11.76 -83.85 8.38
CA ALA A 166 -12.74 -84.91 8.13
C ALA A 166 -12.21 -86.04 7.23
N PHE A 167 -11.07 -85.83 6.55
CA PHE A 167 -10.32 -86.93 5.99
C PHE A 167 -9.58 -87.63 7.13
N PRO A 168 -9.81 -88.93 7.40
CA PRO A 168 -8.92 -89.66 8.29
C PRO A 168 -7.50 -89.47 7.73
N GLN A 169 -6.53 -89.19 8.61
CA GLN A 169 -5.12 -89.33 8.29
C GLN A 169 -4.91 -90.79 7.85
N ALA A 170 -5.17 -91.09 6.58
CA ALA A 170 -4.76 -92.33 5.99
C ALA A 170 -3.26 -92.29 6.11
N GLU A 171 -2.69 -93.16 6.94
CA GLU A 171 -1.25 -93.25 7.13
C GLU A 171 -0.53 -93.49 5.79
N HIS A 172 -1.25 -93.90 4.73
CA HIS A 172 -0.71 -94.04 3.37
C HIS A 172 -1.79 -93.83 2.27
N PRO A 173 -1.93 -92.65 1.62
CA PRO A 173 -2.87 -92.51 0.50
C PRO A 173 -2.22 -92.02 -0.81
N VAL A 174 -0.89 -92.12 -0.95
CA VAL A 174 -0.19 -91.75 -2.22
C VAL A 174 0.86 -92.76 -2.68
N GLY A 175 1.15 -93.80 -1.89
CA GLY A 175 2.14 -94.84 -2.23
C GLY A 175 1.59 -95.94 -3.15
N ASP A 176 0.37 -96.41 -2.90
CA ASP A 176 -0.16 -97.62 -3.56
C ASP A 176 -0.65 -97.39 -5.00
N ILE A 177 -0.76 -96.14 -5.45
CA ILE A 177 -1.09 -95.82 -6.85
C ILE A 177 0.15 -95.95 -7.76
N ALA A 178 1.37 -95.91 -7.19
CA ALA A 178 2.60 -96.10 -7.96
C ALA A 178 2.86 -97.58 -8.34
N ASP A 179 2.22 -98.54 -7.67
CA ASP A 179 2.45 -99.98 -7.88
C ASP A 179 1.54 -100.59 -8.98
N LEU A 180 0.58 -99.82 -9.51
CA LEU A 180 -0.22 -100.19 -10.69
C LEU A 180 0.41 -99.76 -12.02
N GLY A 181 1.65 -99.23 -11.98
CA GLY A 181 2.37 -98.70 -13.14
C GLY A 181 3.26 -99.70 -13.90
N THR A 182 3.46 -100.93 -13.43
CA THR A 182 4.31 -101.92 -14.11
C THR A 182 3.48 -103.08 -14.68
N LEU A 183 2.68 -102.77 -15.70
CA LEU A 183 2.13 -103.80 -16.58
C LEU A 183 3.15 -104.10 -17.69
N THR A 184 4.16 -104.91 -17.37
CA THR A 184 5.13 -105.42 -18.36
C THR A 184 4.54 -106.67 -19.02
N PHE A 185 4.18 -106.59 -20.30
CA PHE A 185 3.88 -107.78 -21.10
C PHE A 185 5.12 -108.18 -21.91
N GLU A 186 5.78 -109.26 -21.50
CA GLU A 186 6.68 -110.01 -22.37
C GLU A 186 5.87 -111.11 -23.07
N THR A 187 5.88 -111.12 -24.40
CA THR A 187 5.55 -112.33 -25.17
C THR A 187 6.59 -112.51 -26.28
N SER A 188 7.51 -113.43 -26.01
CA SER A 188 8.48 -114.00 -26.94
C SER A 188 7.81 -114.54 -28.20
N ARG A 189 8.42 -114.30 -29.37
CA ARG A 189 8.42 -115.32 -30.44
C ARG A 189 9.52 -115.09 -31.49
N ASP A 190 10.51 -115.97 -31.46
CA ASP A 190 11.35 -116.34 -32.60
C ASP A 190 10.58 -117.33 -33.51
N THR A 191 10.59 -117.08 -34.82
CA THR A 191 10.85 -118.04 -35.92
C THR A 191 10.85 -117.32 -37.26
#